data_AF-B8D369-F1
#
_entry.id   AF-B8D369-F1
#
_cell.length_a   1.000
_cell.length_b   1.000
_cell.length_c   1.000
_cell.angle_alpha   90.00
_cell.angle_beta   90.00
_cell.angle_gamma   90.00
#
_symmetry.space_group_name_H-M   'P 1'
#
loop_
_entity.id
_entity.type
_entity.pdbx_description
1 polymer ?
#
loop_
_entity_poly.entity_id
_entity_poly.type
_entity_poly.pdbx_seq_one_letter_code
_entity_poly.pdbx_strand_id
1 'polypeptide(L)'
;MCKDYCGYLKEKIDRNKVYPCQECLRIGIKTAVLYCTSCGRWYPVKNGIVYMLTDNRRNLSSDKEFLKLHMDKIPEHILKHGKPVNLETNREEVNK
;
A
#
# COMPACT_ATOMS: atom_id res chain seq x y z
N MET A 1 11.88 16.68 -11.55
CA MET A 1 11.15 15.68 -12.35
C MET A 1 11.68 14.29 -12.00
N CYS A 2 10.92 13.21 -12.25
CA CYS A 2 11.36 11.83 -12.00
C CYS A 2 12.73 11.55 -12.66
N LYS A 3 13.59 10.77 -11.98
CA LYS A 3 14.95 10.48 -12.44
C LYS A 3 15.06 9.12 -13.16
N ASP A 4 14.50 8.08 -12.56
CA ASP A 4 14.70 6.70 -13.03
C ASP A 4 13.42 6.04 -13.57
N TYR A 5 12.26 6.39 -13.00
CA TYR A 5 10.98 5.75 -13.33
C TYR A 5 9.82 6.75 -13.26
N CYS A 6 8.93 6.71 -14.26
CA CYS A 6 7.68 7.46 -14.29
C CYS A 6 6.57 6.62 -13.66
N GLY A 7 6.13 6.96 -12.45
CA GLY A 7 5.04 6.26 -11.76
C GLY A 7 3.68 6.37 -12.46
N TYR A 8 3.44 7.48 -13.17
CA TYR A 8 2.18 7.74 -13.87
C TYR A 8 2.01 6.88 -15.13
N LEU A 9 3.06 6.79 -15.96
CA LEU A 9 3.06 5.98 -17.17
C LEU A 9 3.57 4.55 -16.96
N LYS A 10 4.11 4.24 -15.77
CA LYS A 10 4.64 2.93 -15.37
C LYS A 10 5.79 2.43 -16.27
N GLU A 11 6.77 3.28 -16.50
CA GLU A 11 7.92 2.97 -17.37
C GLU A 11 9.21 3.64 -16.87
N LYS A 12 10.36 3.09 -17.29
CA LYS A 12 11.67 3.73 -17.06
C LYS A 12 11.76 5.06 -17.82
N ILE A 13 12.47 6.01 -17.25
CA ILE A 13 12.67 7.32 -17.89
C ILE A 13 13.59 7.18 -19.10
N ASP A 14 13.11 7.63 -20.26
CA ASP A 14 13.89 7.88 -21.46
C ASP A 14 14.16 9.38 -21.60
N ARG A 15 15.44 9.76 -21.76
CA ARG A 15 15.85 11.17 -21.89
C ARG A 15 15.34 11.82 -23.17
N ASN A 16 14.98 11.04 -24.19
CA ASN A 16 14.49 11.53 -25.47
C ASN A 16 12.96 11.66 -25.51
N LYS A 17 12.26 11.29 -24.43
CA LYS A 17 10.80 11.30 -24.36
C LYS A 17 10.29 12.47 -23.52
N VAL A 18 9.24 13.12 -24.00
CA VAL A 18 8.50 14.13 -23.24
C VAL A 18 7.48 13.44 -22.32
N TYR A 19 7.48 13.81 -21.04
CA TYR A 19 6.59 13.24 -20.02
C TYR A 19 5.54 14.25 -19.55
N PRO A 20 4.27 13.82 -19.32
CA PRO A 20 3.18 14.69 -18.87
C PRO A 20 3.26 14.97 -17.36
N CYS A 21 4.41 15.42 -16.86
CA CYS A 21 4.62 15.53 -15.41
C CYS A 21 3.75 16.59 -14.75
N GLN A 22 3.34 17.65 -15.44
CA GLN A 22 2.43 18.64 -14.88
C GLN A 22 1.07 18.02 -14.54
N GLU A 23 0.57 17.13 -15.40
CA GLU A 23 -0.67 16.39 -15.14
C GLU A 23 -0.48 15.37 -14.02
N CYS A 24 0.62 14.61 -14.06
CA CYS A 24 0.97 13.67 -12.99
C CYS A 24 1.02 14.34 -11.62
N LEU A 25 1.64 15.52 -11.51
CA LEU A 25 1.81 16.24 -10.24
C LEU A 25 0.50 16.77 -9.66
N ARG A 26 -0.56 16.88 -10.47
CA ARG A 26 -1.91 17.24 -10.01
C ARG A 26 -2.66 16.06 -9.41
N ILE A 27 -2.22 14.83 -9.67
CA ILE A 27 -2.88 13.61 -9.19
C ILE A 27 -2.28 13.21 -7.84
N GLY A 28 -3.01 13.48 -6.76
CA GLY A 28 -2.63 13.06 -5.42
C GLY A 28 -3.22 11.70 -5.05
N ILE A 29 -2.36 10.73 -4.68
CA ILE A 29 -2.81 9.45 -4.13
C ILE A 29 -3.27 9.69 -2.69
N LYS A 30 -4.58 9.62 -2.42
CA LYS A 30 -5.13 9.78 -1.07
C LYS A 30 -5.21 8.46 -0.30
N THR A 31 -5.53 7.36 -0.98
CA THR A 31 -5.65 6.03 -0.40
C THR A 31 -4.93 5.00 -1.25
N ALA A 32 -4.09 4.17 -0.63
CA ALA A 32 -3.35 3.12 -1.30
C ALA A 32 -2.84 2.08 -0.29
N VAL A 33 -2.26 1.00 -0.82
CA VAL A 33 -1.48 0.02 -0.05
C VAL A 33 -0.07 -0.02 -0.62
N LEU A 34 0.93 0.14 0.24
CA LEU A 34 2.33 -0.13 -0.08
C LEU A 34 2.67 -1.55 0.37
N TYR A 35 3.08 -2.41 -0.56
CA TYR A 35 3.38 -3.82 -0.27
C TYR A 35 4.82 -4.18 -0.58
N CYS A 36 5.45 -4.93 0.31
CA CYS A 36 6.79 -5.46 0.15
C CYS A 36 6.73 -6.94 -0.21
N THR A 37 7.11 -7.27 -1.44
CA THR A 37 7.11 -8.65 -1.95
C THR A 37 8.16 -9.55 -1.28
N SER A 38 9.23 -8.99 -0.70
CA SER A 38 10.29 -9.78 -0.07
C SER A 38 9.93 -10.27 1.34
N CYS A 39 9.17 -9.49 2.11
CA CYS A 39 8.83 -9.85 3.50
C CYS A 39 7.31 -10.03 3.74
N GLY A 40 6.49 -9.64 2.78
CA GLY A 40 5.02 -9.76 2.82
C GLY A 40 4.32 -8.67 3.65
N ARG A 41 5.04 -7.63 4.10
CA ARG A 41 4.43 -6.53 4.86
C ARG A 41 3.69 -5.56 3.93
N TRP A 42 2.55 -5.09 4.38
CA TRP A 42 1.81 -4.02 3.71
C TRP A 42 1.63 -2.82 4.64
N TYR A 43 1.52 -1.61 4.10
CA TYR A 43 1.30 -0.37 4.86
C TYR A 43 0.16 0.43 4.22
N PRO A 44 -0.79 0.95 5.02
CA PRO A 44 -1.86 1.78 4.50
C PRO A 44 -1.32 3.19 4.18
N VAL A 45 -1.79 3.73 3.07
CA VAL A 45 -1.74 5.16 2.78
C VAL A 45 -3.12 5.73 3.06
N LYS A 46 -3.21 6.70 3.98
CA LYS A 46 -4.46 7.37 4.36
C LYS A 46 -4.26 8.88 4.25
N ASN A 47 -5.19 9.57 3.58
CA ASN A 47 -5.10 11.00 3.30
C ASN A 47 -3.78 11.43 2.62
N GLY A 48 -3.15 10.53 1.87
CA GLY A 48 -1.86 10.74 1.21
C GLY A 48 -0.63 10.57 2.11
N ILE A 49 -0.81 10.12 3.35
CA ILE A 49 0.28 9.84 4.29
C ILE A 49 0.47 8.33 4.38
N VAL A 50 1.70 7.84 4.17
CA VAL A 50 2.06 6.43 4.32
C VAL A 50 2.32 6.14 5.80
N TYR A 51 1.55 5.24 6.40
CA TYR A 51 1.72 4.85 7.82
C TYR A 51 2.70 3.67 7.91
N MET A 52 3.99 3.97 7.73
CA MET A 52 5.06 2.96 7.67
C MET A 52 5.65 2.64 9.06
N LEU A 53 4.77 2.29 10.00
CA LEU A 53 5.14 1.96 11.38
C LEU A 53 5.62 0.51 11.50
N THR A 54 6.48 0.24 12.47
CA THR A 54 6.86 -1.14 12.85
C THR A 54 5.65 -1.90 13.39
N ASP A 55 5.65 -3.23 13.25
CA ASP A 55 4.49 -4.07 13.58
C ASP A 55 3.96 -3.84 15.02
N ASN A 56 4.85 -3.65 15.99
CA ASN A 56 4.53 -3.38 17.41
C ASN A 56 3.96 -1.98 17.68
N ARG A 57 4.00 -1.07 16.70
CA ARG A 57 3.48 0.31 16.80
C ARG A 57 2.20 0.50 15.99
N ARG A 58 1.69 -0.56 15.36
CA ARG A 58 0.47 -0.53 14.54
C ARG A 58 -0.76 -0.83 15.37
N ASN A 59 -1.85 -0.11 15.07
CA ASN A 59 -3.17 -0.47 15.55
C ASN A 59 -3.78 -1.52 14.61
N LEU A 60 -3.65 -2.78 15.01
CA LEU A 60 -4.07 -3.94 14.20
C LEU A 60 -5.59 -3.97 13.92
N SER A 61 -6.41 -3.41 14.82
CA SER A 61 -7.86 -3.28 14.58
C SER A 61 -8.14 -2.31 13.44
N SER A 62 -7.54 -1.12 13.50
CA SER A 62 -7.65 -0.11 12.43
C SER A 62 -7.10 -0.61 11.10
N ASP A 63 -6.03 -1.41 11.12
CA ASP A 63 -5.50 -2.04 9.91
C ASP A 63 -6.47 -3.08 9.33
N LYS A 64 -7.11 -3.89 10.17
CA LYS A 64 -8.10 -4.89 9.72
C LYS A 64 -9.34 -4.22 9.14
N GLU A 65 -9.81 -3.14 9.76
CA GLU A 65 -10.89 -2.30 9.23
C GLU A 65 -10.52 -1.68 7.87
N PHE A 66 -9.30 -1.16 7.73
CA PHE A 66 -8.81 -0.63 6.46
C PHE A 66 -8.84 -1.69 5.35
N LEU A 67 -8.39 -2.92 5.64
CA LEU A 67 -8.45 -4.02 4.69
C LEU A 67 -9.89 -4.36 4.29
N LYS A 68 -10.82 -4.42 5.27
CA LYS A 68 -12.25 -4.69 4.99
C LYS A 68 -12.88 -3.60 4.12
N LEU A 69 -12.61 -2.33 4.43
CA LEU A 69 -13.17 -1.19 3.71
C LEU A 69 -12.72 -1.11 2.25
N HIS A 70 -11.56 -1.69 1.92
CA HIS A 70 -10.94 -1.60 0.60
C HIS A 70 -10.68 -2.97 -0.04
N MET A 71 -11.34 -4.02 0.44
CA MET A 71 -11.08 -5.40 0.01
C MET A 71 -11.35 -5.65 -1.49
N ASP A 72 -12.21 -4.83 -2.10
CA ASP A 72 -12.51 -4.86 -3.54
C ASP A 72 -11.34 -4.38 -4.41
N LYS A 73 -10.41 -3.61 -3.84
CA LYS A 73 -9.27 -2.98 -4.56
C LYS A 73 -7.92 -3.55 -4.19
N ILE A 74 -7.85 -4.29 -3.08
CA ILE A 74 -6.59 -4.84 -2.58
C ILE A 74 -6.38 -6.24 -3.17
N PRO A 75 -5.20 -6.53 -3.75
CA PRO A 75 -4.88 -7.87 -4.24
C PRO A 75 -5.09 -8.96 -3.18
N GLU A 76 -5.68 -10.08 -3.60
CA GLU A 76 -6.08 -11.19 -2.71
C GLU A 76 -4.93 -11.70 -1.83
N HIS A 77 -3.71 -11.81 -2.37
CA HIS A 77 -2.54 -12.28 -1.61
C HIS A 77 -2.21 -11.37 -0.40
N ILE A 78 -2.50 -10.07 -0.47
CA ILE A 78 -2.35 -9.15 0.67
C ILE A 78 -3.48 -9.37 1.66
N LEU A 79 -4.72 -9.54 1.17
CA LEU A 79 -5.89 -9.80 2.02
C LEU A 79 -5.79 -11.10 2.79
N LYS A 80 -5.13 -12.13 2.24
CA LYS A 80 -4.99 -13.45 2.85
C LYS A 80 -3.70 -13.65 3.62
N HIS A 81 -2.58 -13.13 3.11
CA HIS A 81 -1.24 -13.44 3.64
C HIS A 81 -0.43 -12.21 4.04
N GLY A 82 -1.00 -11.01 3.92
CA GLY A 82 -0.35 -9.77 4.32
C GLY A 82 0.07 -9.76 5.79
N LYS A 83 1.27 -9.23 6.03
CA LYS A 83 1.79 -8.98 7.38
C LYS A 83 1.66 -7.50 7.75
N PRO A 84 1.45 -7.17 9.03
CA PRO A 84 1.29 -8.08 10.17
C PRO A 84 -0.14 -8.61 10.36
N VAL A 85 -1.11 -8.08 9.61
CA VAL A 85 -2.54 -8.43 9.69
C VAL A 85 -3.08 -8.72 8.29
N ASN A 86 -3.99 -9.69 8.23
CA ASN A 86 -4.76 -10.08 7.06
C ASN A 86 -6.21 -10.46 7.49
N LEU A 87 -7.06 -10.79 6.53
CA LEU A 87 -8.47 -11.12 6.74
C LEU A 87 -8.74 -12.62 6.93
N GLU A 88 -7.83 -13.51 6.56
CA GLU A 88 -7.99 -14.96 6.77
C GLU A 88 -7.66 -15.41 8.20
N THR A 89 -6.78 -14.70 8.90
CA THR A 89 -6.38 -15.11 10.25
C THR A 89 -7.45 -14.68 11.27
N ASN A 90 -8.28 -15.64 11.71
CA ASN A 90 -9.10 -15.49 12.91
C ASN A 90 -8.22 -15.65 14.15
N ARG A 91 -7.74 -14.54 14.72
CA ARG A 91 -7.12 -14.55 16.06
C ARG A 91 -8.20 -14.40 17.13
N GLU A 92 -9.01 -15.43 17.30
CA GLU A 92 -9.68 -15.71 18.59
C GLU A 92 -8.85 -16.68 19.46
N GLU A 93 -7.72 -17.19 18.96
CA GLU A 93 -6.87 -18.16 19.67
C GLU A 93 -5.50 -17.60 20.05
N VAL A 94 -5.43 -16.53 20.85
CA VAL A 94 -4.25 -16.25 21.69
C VAL A 94 -4.73 -15.54 22.96
N ASN A 95 -5.48 -16.24 23.80
CA ASN A 95 -5.72 -15.95 25.23
C ASN A 95 -6.57 -17.08 25.85
N LYS A 96 -6.11 -18.32 25.73
CA LYS A 96 -6.54 -19.41 26.60
C LYS A 96 -5.31 -20.11 27.17
#